data_AF-G7WPF1-F1
#
_entry.id   AF-G7WPF1-F1
#
_cell.length_a   1.000
_cell.length_b   1.000
_cell.length_c   1.000
_cell.angle_alpha   90.00
_cell.angle_beta   90.00
_cell.angle_gamma   90.00
#
_symmetry.space_group_name_H-M   'P 1'
#
loop_
_entity.id
_entity.type
_entity.pdbx_description
1 polymer ?
#
loop_
_entity_poly.entity_id
_entity_poly.type
_entity_poly.pdbx_seq_one_letter_code
_entity_poly.pdbx_strand_id
1 'polypeptide(L)'
;MVDEAYKKSFRTAMQARMKKLFMTHLIIYLVVNIVWLAINYMMVMPANPNLPIWQPWYSPIGWGLCIVIHYMTYVSGGERLIMEIEAEAER
;
A
#
# COMPACT_ATOMS: atom_id res chain seq x y z
N MET A 1 -1.29 25.74 -25.23
CA MET A 1 -0.97 24.30 -25.07
C MET A 1 0.19 24.20 -24.09
N VAL A 2 0.03 23.41 -23.03
CA VAL A 2 1.09 23.21 -22.04
C VAL A 2 2.25 22.47 -22.72
N ASP A 3 3.48 22.90 -22.45
CA ASP A 3 4.69 22.34 -23.06
C ASP A 3 4.87 20.85 -22.71
N GLU A 4 5.32 20.05 -23.67
CA GLU A 4 5.51 18.60 -23.51
C GLU A 4 6.59 18.26 -22.46
N ALA A 5 7.61 19.12 -22.29
CA ALA A 5 8.60 18.92 -21.25
C ALA A 5 7.98 19.13 -19.85
N TYR A 6 7.06 20.09 -19.72
CA TYR A 6 6.28 20.26 -18.49
C TYR A 6 5.44 19.01 -18.18
N LYS A 7 4.66 18.50 -19.13
CA LYS A 7 3.84 17.29 -18.95
C LYS A 7 4.69 16.11 -18.49
N LYS A 8 5.82 15.86 -19.15
CA LYS A 8 6.75 14.79 -18.77
C LYS A 8 7.28 14.94 -17.33
N SER A 9 7.61 16.18 -16.94
CA SER A 9 8.08 16.46 -15.57
C SER A 9 6.98 16.23 -14.53
N PHE A 10 5.75 16.62 -14.83
CA PHE A 10 4.58 16.41 -13.98
C PHE A 10 4.27 14.91 -13.79
N ARG A 11 4.21 14.13 -14.87
CA ARG A 11 4.00 12.67 -14.81
C ARG A 11 5.04 11.98 -13.94
N THR A 12 6.31 12.36 -14.11
CA THR A 12 7.44 11.82 -13.32
C THR A 12 7.30 12.15 -11.84
N ALA A 13 6.97 13.41 -11.50
CA ALA A 13 6.77 13.85 -10.12
C ALA A 13 5.59 13.13 -9.46
N MET A 14 4.49 12.95 -10.20
CA MET A 14 3.29 12.29 -9.69
C MET A 14 3.53 10.78 -9.47
N GLN A 15 4.24 10.13 -10.38
CA GLN A 15 4.64 8.73 -10.22
C GLN A 15 5.59 8.55 -9.00
N ALA A 16 6.53 9.47 -8.79
CA ALA A 16 7.39 9.47 -7.60
C ALA A 16 6.57 9.64 -6.30
N ARG A 17 5.55 10.51 -6.31
CA ARG A 17 4.64 10.68 -5.17
C ARG A 17 3.83 9.42 -4.89
N MET A 18 3.29 8.75 -5.90
CA MET A 18 2.56 7.48 -5.73
C MET A 18 3.46 6.38 -5.15
N LYS A 19 4.70 6.26 -5.63
CA LYS A 19 5.71 5.33 -5.05
C LYS A 19 6.03 5.64 -3.60
N LYS A 20 6.19 6.92 -3.24
CA LYS A 20 6.43 7.35 -1.85
C LYS A 20 5.26 6.99 -0.94
N LEU A 21 4.02 7.23 -1.39
CA LEU A 21 2.82 6.87 -0.63
C LEU A 21 2.71 5.35 -0.43
N PHE A 22 3.03 4.56 -1.45
CA PHE A 22 3.08 3.10 -1.34
C PHE A 22 4.14 2.63 -0.33
N MET A 23 5.32 3.25 -0.33
CA MET A 23 6.36 2.97 0.67
C MET A 23 5.86 3.22 2.10
N THR A 24 5.11 4.30 2.33
CA THR A 24 4.49 4.56 3.64
C THR A 24 3.52 3.43 4.04
N HIS A 25 2.72 2.90 3.11
CA HIS A 25 1.82 1.77 3.41
C HIS A 25 2.61 0.50 3.77
N LEU A 26 3.72 0.21 3.08
CA LEU A 26 4.59 -0.91 3.42
C LEU A 26 5.18 -0.79 4.83
N ILE A 27 5.64 0.41 5.21
CA ILE A 27 6.19 0.66 6.55
C ILE A 27 5.11 0.45 7.62
N ILE A 28 3.93 1.03 7.42
CA ILE A 28 2.80 0.87 8.36
C ILE A 28 2.43 -0.60 8.49
N TYR A 29 2.31 -1.32 7.37
CA TYR A 29 2.03 -2.74 7.37
C TYR A 29 3.05 -3.53 8.18
N LEU A 30 4.35 -3.26 8.00
CA LEU A 30 5.39 -3.96 8.74
C LEU A 30 5.26 -3.70 10.25
N VAL A 31 5.14 -2.44 10.65
CA VAL A 31 5.06 -2.05 12.06
C VAL A 31 3.81 -2.65 12.72
N VAL A 32 2.64 -2.49 12.10
CA VAL A 32 1.38 -3.00 12.63
C VAL A 32 1.39 -4.52 12.74
N ASN A 33 1.91 -5.24 11.74
CA ASN A 33 1.95 -6.70 11.78
C ASN A 33 2.96 -7.24 12.81
N ILE A 34 4.10 -6.57 13.02
CA ILE A 34 5.02 -6.95 14.10
C ILE A 34 4.32 -6.83 15.46
N VAL A 35 3.64 -5.70 15.72
CA VAL A 35 2.91 -5.49 16.98
C VAL A 35 1.77 -6.49 17.13
N TRP A 36 1.02 -6.75 16.06
CA TRP A 36 -0.05 -7.74 16.05
C TRP A 36 0.46 -9.14 16.41
N LEU A 37 1.53 -9.59 15.78
CA LEU A 37 2.13 -10.90 16.05
C LEU A 37 2.69 -10.97 17.46
N ALA A 38 3.37 -9.91 17.94
CA ALA A 38 3.88 -9.85 19.30
C ALA A 38 2.77 -10.00 20.34
N ILE A 39 1.68 -9.25 20.21
CA ILE A 39 0.53 -9.35 21.13
C ILE A 39 -0.10 -10.75 21.05
N ASN A 40 -0.31 -11.28 19.85
CA ASN A 40 -0.94 -12.59 19.69
C ASN A 40 -0.09 -13.72 20.28
N TYR A 41 1.22 -13.73 20.05
CA TYR A 41 2.11 -14.77 20.56
C TYR A 41 2.44 -14.62 22.05
N MET A 42 2.57 -13.40 22.55
CA MET A 42 2.98 -13.16 23.94
C MET A 42 1.81 -13.11 24.93
N MET A 43 0.61 -12.74 24.47
CA MET A 43 -0.54 -12.53 25.36
C MET A 43 -1.72 -13.41 25.00
N VAL A 44 -2.18 -13.39 23.74
CA VAL A 44 -3.45 -14.02 23.35
C VAL A 44 -3.36 -15.54 23.32
N MET A 45 -2.36 -16.11 22.64
CA MET A 45 -2.19 -17.57 22.57
C MET A 45 -1.90 -18.21 23.94
N PRO A 46 -1.02 -17.66 24.80
CA PRO A 46 -0.83 -18.19 26.15
C PRO A 46 -2.10 -18.12 27.01
N ALA A 47 -2.92 -17.06 26.84
CA ALA A 47 -4.17 -16.91 27.58
C ALA A 47 -5.30 -17.83 27.07
N ASN A 48 -5.20 -18.34 25.83
CA ASN A 48 -6.25 -19.14 25.22
C ASN A 48 -5.67 -20.32 24.40
N PRO A 49 -5.28 -21.42 25.06
CA PRO A 49 -4.56 -22.53 24.44
C PRO A 49 -5.38 -23.35 23.42
N ASN A 50 -6.70 -23.14 23.35
CA ASN A 50 -7.56 -23.77 22.37
C ASN A 50 -7.55 -23.05 21.00
N LEU A 51 -6.92 -21.86 20.92
CA LEU A 51 -6.82 -21.14 19.66
C LEU A 51 -5.91 -21.87 18.67
N PRO A 52 -6.31 -21.96 17.38
CA PRO A 52 -5.45 -22.54 16.37
C PRO A 52 -4.16 -21.74 16.19
N ILE A 53 -3.03 -22.44 16.06
CA ILE A 53 -1.68 -21.84 15.88
C ILE A 53 -1.61 -20.92 14.65
N TRP A 54 -2.46 -21.11 13.66
CA TRP A 54 -2.51 -20.30 12.45
C TRP A 54 -3.31 -18.98 12.61
N GLN A 55 -4.09 -18.81 13.68
CA GLN A 55 -4.95 -17.64 13.88
C GLN A 55 -4.20 -16.29 13.81
N PRO A 56 -2.99 -16.13 14.36
CA PRO A 56 -2.28 -14.85 14.29
C PRO A 56 -1.93 -14.42 12.86
N TRP A 57 -1.83 -15.37 11.92
CA TRP A 57 -1.42 -15.14 10.53
C TRP A 57 -2.53 -14.59 9.63
N TYR A 58 -3.79 -14.61 10.08
CA TYR A 58 -4.90 -14.03 9.31
C TYR A 58 -4.65 -12.56 8.95
N SER A 59 -4.15 -11.77 9.90
CA SER A 59 -3.93 -10.32 9.69
C SER A 59 -2.81 -10.05 8.68
N PRO A 60 -1.59 -10.63 8.83
CA PRO A 60 -0.55 -10.51 7.80
C PRO A 60 -1.03 -10.92 6.41
N ILE A 61 -1.74 -12.05 6.29
CA ILE A 61 -2.20 -12.54 4.98
C ILE A 61 -3.24 -11.58 4.38
N GLY A 62 -4.26 -11.18 5.15
CA GLY A 62 -5.31 -10.30 4.68
C GLY A 62 -4.80 -8.92 4.29
N TRP A 63 -4.00 -8.28 5.13
CA TRP A 63 -3.41 -6.97 4.83
C TRP A 63 -2.34 -7.06 3.74
N GLY A 64 -1.65 -8.19 3.63
CA GLY A 64 -0.70 -8.45 2.55
C GLY A 64 -1.38 -8.44 1.19
N LEU A 65 -2.59 -9.00 1.08
CA LEU A 65 -3.39 -8.89 -0.13
C LEU A 65 -3.75 -7.44 -0.46
N CYS A 66 -4.10 -6.63 0.55
CA CYS A 66 -4.37 -5.20 0.35
C CYS A 66 -3.15 -4.43 -0.17
N ILE A 67 -1.93 -4.78 0.27
CA ILE A 67 -0.69 -4.22 -0.29
C ILE A 67 -0.58 -4.52 -1.78
N VAL A 68 -0.85 -5.76 -2.19
CA VAL A 68 -0.77 -6.16 -3.60
C VAL A 68 -1.75 -5.33 -4.43
N ILE A 69 -2.98 -5.17 -3.94
CA ILE A 69 -3.99 -4.32 -4.60
C ILE A 69 -3.49 -2.87 -4.70
N HIS A 70 -2.96 -2.30 -3.61
CA HIS A 70 -2.40 -0.95 -3.63
C HIS A 70 -1.26 -0.78 -4.65
N TYR A 71 -0.36 -1.75 -4.73
CA TYR A 71 0.72 -1.74 -5.71
C TYR A 71 0.15 -1.76 -7.13
N MET A 72 -0.81 -2.65 -7.39
CA MET A 72 -1.41 -2.81 -8.70
C MET A 72 -2.13 -1.54 -9.16
N THR A 73 -2.89 -0.90 -8.28
CA THR A 73 -3.68 0.29 -8.60
C THR A 73 -2.81 1.54 -8.75
N TYR A 74 -1.90 1.80 -7.81
CA TYR A 74 -1.21 3.10 -7.74
C TYR A 74 0.20 3.09 -8.30
N VAL A 75 0.89 1.94 -8.33
CA VAL A 75 2.28 1.87 -8.81
C VAL A 75 2.35 1.34 -10.23
N SER A 76 1.76 0.17 -10.51
CA SER A 76 1.73 -0.36 -11.89
C SER A 76 0.62 0.26 -12.74
N GLY A 77 -0.55 0.56 -12.15
CA GLY A 77 -1.67 1.22 -12.82
C GLY A 77 -1.61 2.75 -12.79
N GLY A 78 -0.64 3.34 -12.08
CA GLY A 78 -0.58 4.78 -11.80
C GLY A 78 -0.49 5.66 -13.04
N GLU A 79 0.06 5.16 -14.14
CA GLU A 79 0.18 5.92 -15.40
C GLU A 79 -1.20 6.28 -15.98
N ARG A 80 -2.18 5.36 -15.87
CA ARG A 80 -3.55 5.62 -16.31
C ARG A 80 -4.22 6.70 -15.47
N LEU A 81 -4.04 6.65 -14.14
CA LEU A 81 -4.56 7.67 -13.22
C LEU A 81 -3.95 9.05 -13.52
N ILE A 82 -2.65 9.08 -13.86
CA ILE A 82 -1.96 10.32 -14.23
C ILE A 82 -2.54 10.91 -15.52
N MET A 83 -2.81 10.08 -16.53
CA MET A 83 -3.43 10.52 -17.78
C MET A 83 -4.88 11.00 -17.58
N GLU A 84 -5.65 10.37 -16.69
CA GLU A 84 -7.01 10.81 -16.33
C GLU A 84 -6.99 12.20 -15.65
N ILE A 85 -6.05 12.44 -14.73
CA ILE A 85 -5.86 13.76 -14.08
C ILE A 85 -5.46 14.83 -15.11
N GLU A 86 -4.59 14.51 -16.06
CA GLU A 86 -4.22 15.43 -17.13
C GLU A 86 -5.42 15.77 -18.03
N ALA A 87 -6.23 14.77 -18.41
CA ALA A 87 -7.41 14.97 -19.24
C ALA A 87 -8.49 15.82 -18.54
N GLU A 88 -8.64 15.70 -17.22
CA GLU A 88 -9.51 16.58 -16.42
C GLU A 88 -8.97 18.01 -16.35
N ALA A 89 -7.65 18.19 -16.22
CA ALA A 89 -7.03 19.52 -16.15
C ALA A 89 -7.03 20.27 -17.49
N GLU A 90 -7.17 19.58 -18.62
CA GLU A 90 -7.25 20.16 -19.96
C GLU A 90 -8.69 20.46 -20.43
N ARG A 91 -9.71 20.04 -19.68
CA ARG A 91 -11.12 20.45 -19.91
C ARG A 91 -11.40 21.86 -19.44
#